data_AF-A0A7S3SV75-F1
#
_entry.id   AF-A0A7S3SV75-F1
#
_cell.length_a   1.000
_cell.length_b   1.000
_cell.length_c   1.000
_cell.angle_alpha   90.00
_cell.angle_beta   90.00
_cell.angle_gamma   90.00
#
_symmetry.space_group_name_H-M   'P 1'
#
loop_
_entity.id
_entity.type
_entity.pdbx_description
1 polymer ?
#
loop_
_entity_poly.entity_id
_entity_poly.type
_entity_poly.pdbx_seq_one_letter_code
_entity_poly.pdbx_strand_id
1 'polypeptide(L)'
;MLEQSDVVVCTLPGTEETRHFLSSAEFDAMKGGATFVSVGRGIAVDESALVAALPRLGGAALDVFETEPLPADSPLWEQPDSKLLLTAHNADYTADYFRLGWRVWRDNLERVGRGEPLATPVDVGMGY
;
A
#
# COMPACT_ATOMS: atom_id res chain seq x y z
N MET A 1 -19.30 -2.80 -3.06
CA MET A 1 -18.52 -1.54 -3.04
C MET A 1 -17.68 -1.41 -4.32
N LEU A 2 -16.82 -2.39 -4.63
CA LEU A 2 -15.93 -2.36 -5.82
C LEU A 2 -16.67 -2.13 -7.15
N GLU A 3 -17.77 -2.84 -7.39
CA GLU A 3 -18.61 -2.69 -8.61
C GLU A 3 -19.23 -1.29 -8.78
N GLN A 4 -19.22 -0.46 -7.74
CA GLN A 4 -19.81 0.87 -7.72
C GLN A 4 -18.76 1.99 -7.66
N SER A 5 -17.49 1.65 -7.44
CA SER A 5 -16.40 2.61 -7.30
C SER A 5 -15.71 2.89 -8.64
N ASP A 6 -15.50 4.17 -8.93
CA ASP A 6 -14.69 4.60 -10.09
C ASP A 6 -13.20 4.69 -9.71
N VAL A 7 -12.90 4.83 -8.41
CA VAL A 7 -11.56 4.80 -7.86
C VAL A 7 -11.55 3.92 -6.60
N VAL A 8 -10.57 3.02 -6.50
CA VAL A 8 -10.32 2.17 -5.33
C VAL A 8 -8.93 2.45 -4.81
N VAL A 9 -8.82 2.85 -3.54
CA VAL A 9 -7.55 3.15 -2.87
C VAL A 9 -7.28 2.13 -1.78
N CYS A 10 -6.24 1.32 -1.94
CA CYS A 10 -5.76 0.37 -0.95
C CYS A 10 -4.84 1.06 0.06
N THR A 11 -5.27 1.04 1.33
CA THR A 11 -4.52 1.52 2.50
C THR A 11 -4.41 0.43 3.57
N LEU A 12 -4.60 -0.84 3.17
CA LEU A 12 -4.58 -1.97 4.09
C LEU A 12 -3.19 -2.13 4.74
N PRO A 13 -3.14 -2.55 6.02
CA PRO A 13 -1.88 -2.93 6.66
C PRO A 13 -1.31 -4.18 6.00
N GLY A 14 -0.03 -4.46 6.23
CA GLY A 14 0.68 -5.61 5.68
C GLY A 14 0.76 -6.75 6.69
N THR A 15 -0.37 -7.39 6.96
CA THR A 15 -0.52 -8.54 7.87
C THR A 15 -0.79 -9.82 7.08
N GLU A 16 -0.76 -10.99 7.72
CA GLU A 16 -1.12 -12.24 7.04
C GLU A 16 -2.62 -12.26 6.64
N GLU A 17 -3.49 -11.65 7.44
CA GLU A 17 -4.92 -11.53 7.16
C GLU A 17 -5.24 -10.67 5.93
N THR A 18 -4.34 -9.78 5.55
CA THR A 18 -4.50 -8.88 4.40
C THR A 18 -3.62 -9.27 3.22
N ARG A 19 -2.80 -10.32 3.35
CA ARG A 19 -1.94 -10.81 2.27
C ARG A 19 -2.80 -11.14 1.05
N HIS A 20 -2.45 -10.52 -0.08
CA HIS A 20 -3.14 -10.67 -1.37
C HIS A 20 -4.66 -10.48 -1.28
N PHE A 21 -5.13 -9.63 -0.35
CA PHE A 21 -6.56 -9.30 -0.23
C PHE A 21 -7.11 -8.72 -1.52
N LEU A 22 -6.33 -7.91 -2.24
CA LEU A 22 -6.65 -7.49 -3.61
C LEU A 22 -6.09 -8.53 -4.57
N SER A 23 -6.93 -9.52 -4.90
CA SER A 23 -6.62 -10.62 -5.81
C SER A 23 -7.41 -10.49 -7.13
N SER A 24 -7.34 -11.53 -7.97
CA SER A 24 -8.11 -11.59 -9.21
C SER A 24 -9.61 -11.39 -8.98
N ALA A 25 -10.18 -11.91 -7.89
CA ALA A 25 -11.60 -11.78 -7.61
C ALA A 25 -12.02 -10.32 -7.35
N GLU A 26 -11.23 -9.59 -6.57
CA GLU A 26 -11.48 -8.18 -6.27
C GLU A 26 -11.28 -7.31 -7.50
N PHE A 27 -10.22 -7.55 -8.29
CA PHE A 27 -9.99 -6.83 -9.53
C PHE A 27 -11.06 -7.12 -10.60
N ASP A 28 -11.59 -8.34 -10.65
CA ASP A 28 -12.69 -8.71 -11.55
C ASP A 28 -14.02 -8.05 -11.14
N ALA A 29 -14.22 -7.81 -9.84
CA ALA A 29 -15.40 -7.12 -9.33
C ALA A 29 -15.34 -5.59 -9.50
N MET A 30 -14.17 -5.01 -9.80
CA MET A 30 -14.07 -3.57 -10.08
C MET A 30 -14.76 -3.22 -11.40
N LYS A 31 -15.29 -2.00 -11.49
CA LYS A 31 -15.80 -1.47 -12.76
C LYS A 31 -14.70 -1.47 -13.82
N GLY A 32 -15.07 -1.81 -15.06
CA GLY A 32 -14.22 -1.51 -16.22
C GLY A 32 -13.94 0.00 -16.30
N GLY A 33 -12.68 0.36 -16.51
CA GLY A 33 -12.24 1.75 -16.52
C GLY A 33 -11.97 2.37 -15.14
N ALA A 34 -12.19 1.65 -14.03
CA ALA A 34 -11.86 2.15 -12.70
C ALA A 34 -10.34 2.34 -12.50
N THR A 35 -9.96 3.27 -11.62
CA THR A 35 -8.57 3.48 -11.22
C THR A 35 -8.27 2.78 -9.91
N PHE A 36 -7.15 2.06 -9.85
CA PHE A 36 -6.64 1.47 -8.62
C PHE A 36 -5.46 2.28 -8.06
N VAL A 37 -5.37 2.45 -6.75
CA VAL A 37 -4.22 3.09 -6.10
C VAL A 37 -3.79 2.24 -4.92
N SER A 38 -2.50 1.95 -4.79
CA SER A 38 -1.95 1.28 -3.59
C SER A 38 -0.88 2.14 -2.93
N VAL A 39 -1.18 2.56 -1.70
CA VAL A 39 -0.29 3.32 -0.80
C VAL A 39 -0.26 2.73 0.62
N GLY A 40 -0.74 1.48 0.76
CA GLY A 40 -0.76 0.73 2.01
C GLY A 40 0.50 -0.12 2.17
N ARG A 41 0.37 -1.43 1.92
CA ARG A 41 1.51 -2.36 1.85
C ARG A 41 1.38 -3.22 0.60
N GLY A 42 2.48 -3.41 -0.12
CA GLY A 42 2.47 -4.15 -1.38
C GLY A 42 1.99 -5.58 -1.24
N ILE A 43 2.29 -6.23 -0.11
CA ILE A 43 1.82 -7.60 0.18
C ILE A 43 0.28 -7.73 0.18
N ALA A 44 -0.47 -6.64 0.33
CA ALA A 44 -1.93 -6.68 0.30
C ALA A 44 -2.50 -6.80 -1.12
N VAL A 45 -1.65 -6.68 -2.14
CA VAL A 45 -2.00 -6.74 -3.55
C VAL A 45 -1.29 -7.93 -4.18
N ASP A 46 -2.03 -8.82 -4.84
CA ASP A 46 -1.43 -9.77 -5.76
C ASP A 46 -1.01 -9.00 -7.03
N GLU A 47 0.28 -8.72 -7.16
CA GLU A 47 0.83 -7.96 -8.29
C GLU A 47 0.58 -8.65 -9.64
N SER A 48 0.55 -9.98 -9.67
CA SER A 48 0.25 -10.73 -10.91
C SER A 48 -1.20 -10.56 -11.31
N ALA A 49 -2.12 -10.59 -10.34
CA ALA A 49 -3.54 -10.32 -10.57
C ALA A 49 -3.77 -8.86 -11.04
N LEU A 50 -3.06 -7.89 -10.43
CA LEU A 50 -3.11 -6.51 -10.88
C LEU A 50 -2.66 -6.36 -12.33
N VAL A 51 -1.50 -6.95 -12.69
CA VAL A 51 -0.98 -6.92 -14.07
C VAL A 51 -2.00 -7.51 -15.06
N ALA A 52 -2.64 -8.62 -14.71
CA ALA A 52 -3.68 -9.23 -15.54
C ALA A 52 -4.92 -8.34 -15.68
N ALA A 53 -5.26 -7.55 -14.65
CA ALA A 53 -6.41 -6.65 -14.64
C ALA A 53 -6.16 -5.28 -15.29
N LEU A 54 -4.92 -4.80 -15.38
CA LEU A 54 -4.58 -3.48 -15.95
C LEU A 54 -5.24 -3.17 -17.31
N PRO A 55 -5.37 -4.12 -18.26
CA PRO A 55 -6.04 -3.86 -19.54
C PRO A 55 -7.50 -3.38 -19.40
N ARG A 56 -8.25 -3.88 -18.40
CA ARG A 56 -9.65 -3.50 -18.14
C ARG A 56 -9.79 -2.27 -17.25
N LEU A 57 -8.78 -1.98 -16.43
CA LEU A 57 -8.78 -0.80 -15.57
C LEU A 57 -8.52 0.48 -16.39
N GLY A 58 -8.92 1.63 -15.84
CA GLY A 58 -8.54 2.94 -16.37
C GLY A 58 -7.04 3.19 -16.18
N GLY A 59 -6.48 2.65 -15.11
CA GLY A 59 -5.06 2.62 -14.78
C GLY A 59 -4.83 2.28 -13.31
N ALA A 60 -3.58 2.20 -12.90
CA ALA A 60 -3.19 2.03 -11.51
C ALA A 60 -2.02 2.95 -11.13
N ALA A 61 -1.92 3.27 -9.84
CA ALA A 61 -0.77 3.95 -9.25
C ALA A 61 -0.27 3.18 -8.01
N LEU A 62 1.02 2.86 -7.96
CA LEU A 62 1.63 2.09 -6.87
C LEU A 62 2.82 2.86 -6.28
N ASP A 63 2.79 3.02 -4.95
CA ASP A 63 3.92 3.48 -4.14
C ASP A 63 4.62 2.33 -3.40
N VAL A 64 3.93 1.18 -3.27
CA VAL A 64 4.37 0.03 -2.48
C VAL A 64 4.38 -1.23 -3.32
N PHE A 65 5.30 -2.15 -3.01
CA PHE A 65 5.52 -3.39 -3.75
C PHE A 65 5.62 -4.59 -2.82
N GLU A 66 5.30 -5.79 -3.31
CA GLU A 66 5.38 -7.02 -2.51
C GLU A 66 6.83 -7.30 -2.09
N THR A 67 7.79 -6.99 -2.97
CA THR A 67 9.22 -6.97 -2.67
C THR A 67 9.78 -5.58 -2.88
N GLU A 68 10.45 -5.04 -1.87
CA GLU A 68 11.05 -3.70 -1.92
C GLU A 68 12.57 -3.75 -1.67
N PRO A 69 13.39 -3.06 -2.49
CA PRO A 69 13.03 -2.32 -3.70
C PRO A 69 12.43 -3.20 -4.80
N LEU A 70 11.61 -2.62 -5.68
CA LEU A 70 10.98 -3.34 -6.79
C LEU A 70 12.04 -4.07 -7.64
N PRO A 71 12.01 -5.41 -7.76
CA PRO A 71 13.00 -6.15 -8.52
C PRO A 71 13.09 -5.69 -9.98
N ALA A 72 14.31 -5.69 -10.54
CA ALA A 72 14.56 -5.20 -11.90
C ALA A 72 13.89 -6.05 -13.00
N ASP A 73 13.53 -7.29 -12.68
CA ASP A 73 12.82 -8.24 -13.54
C ASP A 73 11.31 -8.25 -13.31
N SER A 74 10.78 -7.33 -12.49
CA SER A 74 9.33 -7.25 -12.23
C SER A 74 8.55 -6.92 -13.51
N PRO A 75 7.43 -7.63 -13.78
CA PRO A 75 6.54 -7.32 -14.90
C PRO A 75 5.85 -5.96 -14.77
N LEU A 76 5.88 -5.33 -13.59
CA LEU A 76 5.38 -3.97 -13.38
C LEU A 76 6.18 -2.94 -14.19
N TRP A 77 7.47 -3.16 -14.43
CA TRP A 77 8.29 -2.28 -15.27
C TRP A 77 7.90 -2.31 -16.75
N GLU A 78 7.29 -3.41 -17.20
CA GLU A 78 6.91 -3.62 -18.60
C GLU A 78 5.52 -3.06 -18.94
N GLN A 79 4.80 -2.54 -17.94
CA GLN A 79 3.47 -1.97 -18.16
C GLN A 79 3.58 -0.57 -18.77
N PRO A 80 2.66 -0.19 -19.67
CA PRO A 80 2.75 1.11 -20.31
C PRO A 80 2.44 2.24 -19.31
N ASP A 81 3.16 3.37 -19.42
CA ASP A 81 2.96 4.59 -18.61
C ASP A 81 1.51 5.12 -18.64
N SER A 82 0.75 4.79 -19.69
CA SER A 82 -0.67 5.14 -19.82
C SER A 82 -1.60 4.31 -18.94
N LYS A 83 -1.11 3.22 -18.35
CA LYS A 83 -1.85 2.29 -17.50
C LYS A 83 -1.28 2.18 -16.09
N LEU A 84 0.01 2.36 -15.90
CA LEU A 84 0.65 2.18 -14.60
C LEU A 84 1.58 3.34 -14.27
N LEU A 85 1.33 3.98 -13.14
CA LEU A 85 2.25 4.92 -12.51
C LEU A 85 2.94 4.23 -11.34
N LEU A 86 4.27 4.25 -11.33
CA LEU A 86 5.09 3.72 -10.25
C LEU A 86 5.86 4.85 -9.56
N THR A 87 5.86 4.83 -8.23
CA THR A 87 6.75 5.65 -7.39
C THR A 87 7.58 4.74 -6.49
N ALA A 88 8.72 5.25 -6.01
CA ALA A 88 9.39 4.60 -4.89
C ALA A 88 8.57 4.83 -3.61
N HIS A 89 8.59 3.90 -2.66
CA HIS A 89 7.84 3.97 -1.40
C HIS A 89 8.19 5.22 -0.58
N ASN A 90 7.47 6.31 -0.86
CA ASN A 90 7.71 7.63 -0.28
C ASN A 90 6.47 8.53 -0.27
N ALA A 91 5.26 7.98 -0.46
CA ALA A 91 4.02 8.77 -0.41
C ALA A 91 3.81 9.46 0.95
N ASP A 92 4.45 8.97 2.02
CA ASP A 92 4.43 9.57 3.35
C ASP A 92 5.47 10.69 3.57
N TYR A 93 6.45 10.82 2.67
CA TYR A 93 7.60 11.71 2.80
C TYR A 93 7.26 13.15 2.44
N THR A 94 6.52 13.78 3.34
CA THR A 94 6.09 15.19 3.26
C THR A 94 7.07 16.14 3.97
N ALA A 95 6.94 17.44 3.75
CA ALA A 95 7.79 18.46 4.40
C ALA A 95 7.77 18.39 5.94
N ASP A 96 6.68 17.89 6.52
CA ASP A 96 6.48 17.75 7.96
C ASP A 96 6.82 16.36 8.52
N TYR A 97 7.16 15.39 7.66
CA TYR A 97 7.34 13.97 8.02
C TYR A 97 8.22 13.79 9.27
N PHE A 98 9.45 14.32 9.23
CA PHE A 98 10.38 14.21 10.36
C PHE A 98 9.86 14.87 11.63
N ARG A 99 9.22 16.04 11.52
CA ARG A 99 8.73 16.80 12.67
C ARG A 99 7.60 16.03 13.38
N LEU A 100 6.70 15.43 12.61
CA LEU A 100 5.59 14.65 13.15
C LEU A 100 6.06 13.30 13.70
N GLY A 101 6.91 12.58 12.97
CA GLY A 101 7.48 11.31 13.42
C GLY A 101 8.32 11.46 14.70
N TRP A 102 9.17 12.49 14.76
CA TRP A 102 9.99 12.78 15.95
C TRP A 102 9.14 13.09 17.18
N ARG A 103 7.99 13.77 17.00
CA ARG A 103 7.06 14.05 18.09
C ARG A 103 6.52 12.77 18.70
N VAL A 104 6.06 11.83 17.86
CA VAL A 104 5.53 10.53 18.31
C VAL A 104 6.62 9.71 18.98
N TRP A 105 7.80 9.64 18.36
CA TRP A 105 8.95 8.94 18.92
C TRP A 105 9.34 9.46 20.29
N ARG A 106 9.45 10.80 20.46
CA ARG A 106 9.79 11.42 21.74
C ARG A 106 8.75 11.15 22.82
N ASP A 107 7.45 11.29 22.50
CA ASP A 107 6.37 11.02 23.47
C ASP A 107 6.42 9.56 23.95
N ASN A 108 6.61 8.62 23.03
CA ASN A 108 6.77 7.20 23.35
C ASN A 108 8.03 6.93 24.21
N LEU A 109 9.17 7.55 23.89
CA LEU A 109 10.39 7.41 24.69
C LEU A 109 10.19 7.88 26.14
N GLU A 110 9.56 9.05 26.32
CA GLU A 110 9.28 9.61 27.64
C GLU A 110 8.33 8.71 28.46
N ARG A 111 7.29 8.16 27.82
CA ARG A 111 6.35 7.20 28.44
C ARG A 111 7.06 5.93 28.89
N VAL A 112 7.91 5.35 28.04
CA VAL A 112 8.72 4.18 28.39
C VAL A 112 9.61 4.47 29.61
N GLY A 113 10.23 5.65 29.67
CA GLY A 113 11.04 6.08 30.82
C GLY A 113 10.25 6.22 32.14
N ARG A 114 8.94 6.46 32.06
CA ARG A 114 8.03 6.52 33.21
C ARG A 114 7.33 5.19 33.52
N GLY A 115 7.58 4.13 32.74
CA GLY A 115 6.85 2.86 32.85
C GLY A 115 5.38 2.96 32.40
N GLU A 116 5.05 3.95 31.58
CA GLU A 116 3.70 4.14 31.02
C GLU A 116 3.54 3.39 29.69
N PRO A 117 2.30 3.01 29.31
CA PRO A 117 2.03 2.51 27.97
C PRO A 117 2.37 3.53 26.87
N LEU A 118 2.77 3.01 25.70
CA LEU A 118 2.98 3.80 24.48
C LEU A 118 1.69 4.57 24.12
N ALA A 119 1.83 5.77 23.56
CA ALA A 119 0.69 6.53 23.02
C ALA A 119 0.12 5.87 21.76
N THR A 120 0.98 5.22 20.99
CA THR A 120 0.67 4.55 19.72
C THR A 120 1.21 3.11 19.78
N PRO A 121 0.62 2.23 20.60
CA PRO A 121 1.07 0.85 20.68
C PRO A 121 0.86 0.13 19.35
N VAL A 122 1.82 -0.69 18.95
CA VAL A 122 1.75 -1.57 17.78
C VAL A 122 1.92 -3.01 18.28
N ASP A 123 1.09 -3.92 17.80
CA ASP A 123 1.26 -5.35 18.04
C ASP A 123 2.19 -5.94 16.97
N VAL A 124 3.45 -6.11 17.36
CA VAL A 124 4.49 -6.68 16.49
C VAL A 124 4.20 -8.14 16.09
N GLY A 125 3.31 -8.83 16.81
CA GLY A 125 2.93 -10.21 16.52
C GLY A 125 1.97 -10.35 15.32
N MET A 126 1.26 -9.29 14.94
CA MET A 126 0.33 -9.31 13.80
C MET A 126 1.03 -9.27 12.44
N GLY A 127 2.35 -9.05 12.42
CA GLY A 127 3.07 -8.77 11.18
C GLY A 127 2.80 -7.34 10.75
N TYR A 128 3.57 -6.41 11.30
CA TYR A 128 3.80 -5.05 10.82
C TYR A 128 4.92 -4.42 11.66
#